data_AF-A0A348ZLD2-F1
#
_entry.id   AF-A0A348ZLD2-F1
#
_cell.length_a   1.000
_cell.length_b   1.000
_cell.length_c   1.000
_cell.angle_alpha   90.00
_cell.angle_beta   90.00
_cell.angle_gamma   90.00
#
_symmetry.space_group_name_H-M   'P 1'
#
loop_
_entity.id
_entity.type
_entity.pdbx_description
1 polymer ?
#
loop_
_entity_poly.entity_id
_entity_poly.type
_entity_poly.pdbx_seq_one_letter_code
_entity_poly.pdbx_strand_id
1 'polypeptide(L)' 'IKETPGLGMKAQEEAFLKQYYGKDVKFFTYTKDSPEDDSQVDAISSATITTNAVTHGVDACLILADHLGGESHE' A
#
# COMPACT_ATOMS: atom_id res chain seq x y z
N ILE A 1 -19.19 0.27 -11.13
CA ILE A 1 -18.42 0.08 -9.88
C ILE A 1 -18.35 1.41 -9.15
N LYS A 2 -19.18 1.60 -8.12
CA LYS A 2 -19.24 2.84 -7.33
C LYS A 2 -18.84 2.46 -5.91
N GLU A 3 -17.56 2.59 -5.59
CA GLU A 3 -17.17 2.77 -4.19
C GLU A 3 -17.90 3.99 -3.64
N THR A 4 -18.28 3.96 -2.37
CA THR A 4 -19.04 5.04 -1.74
C THR A 4 -18.29 6.36 -1.93
N PRO A 5 -18.89 7.36 -2.60
CA PRO A 5 -18.19 8.59 -2.93
C PRO A 5 -17.69 9.25 -1.64
N GLY A 6 -16.36 9.40 -1.52
CA GLY A 6 -15.69 10.08 -0.41
C GLY A 6 -14.75 9.23 0.44
N LEU A 7 -14.87 7.89 0.46
CA LEU A 7 -14.00 7.04 1.30
C LEU A 7 -12.95 6.27 0.51
N GLY A 8 -13.34 5.51 -0.52
CA GLY A 8 -12.38 4.79 -1.37
C GLY A 8 -11.49 5.73 -2.20
N MET A 9 -12.00 6.91 -2.56
CA MET A 9 -11.23 7.94 -3.28
C MET A 9 -10.00 8.44 -2.52
N LYS A 10 -9.99 8.33 -1.18
CA LYS A 10 -8.81 8.71 -0.39
C LYS A 10 -7.59 7.85 -0.69
N ALA A 11 -7.78 6.67 -1.27
CA ALA A 11 -6.68 5.84 -1.75
C ALA A 11 -5.94 6.47 -2.94
N GLN A 12 -6.56 7.44 -3.62
CA GLN A 12 -5.94 8.21 -4.69
C GLN A 12 -5.29 9.51 -4.18
N GLU A 13 -5.45 9.86 -2.89
CA GLU A 13 -4.77 11.04 -2.37
C GLU A 13 -3.28 10.81 -2.29
N GLU A 14 -2.52 11.86 -2.65
CA GLU A 14 -1.06 11.83 -2.58
C GLU A 14 -0.56 11.50 -1.17
N ALA A 15 -1.29 11.91 -0.13
CA ALA A 15 -0.91 11.61 1.26
C ALA A 15 -0.85 10.11 1.52
N PHE A 16 -1.83 9.34 1.05
CA PHE A 16 -1.87 7.89 1.18
C PHE A 16 -0.85 7.22 0.26
N LEU A 17 -0.78 7.65 -1.01
CA LEU A 17 0.15 7.09 -1.98
C LEU A 17 1.61 7.28 -1.53
N LYS A 18 1.97 8.46 -0.99
CA LYS A 18 3.32 8.77 -0.49
C LYS A 18 3.81 7.82 0.61
N GLN A 19 2.92 7.14 1.33
CA GLN A 19 3.33 6.19 2.35
C GLN A 19 4.07 4.97 1.76
N TYR A 20 3.81 4.66 0.48
CA TYR A 20 4.47 3.57 -0.24
C TYR A 20 5.73 4.01 -1.00
N TYR A 21 5.98 5.32 -1.14
CA TYR A 21 7.11 5.82 -1.93
C TYR A 21 8.42 5.72 -1.15
N GLY A 22 9.47 5.20 -1.79
CA GLY A 22 10.82 5.19 -1.27
C GLY A 22 11.01 4.31 -0.02
N LYS A 23 10.09 3.38 0.24
CA LYS A 23 10.25 2.36 1.27
C LYS A 23 10.80 1.09 0.62
N ASP A 24 11.92 0.62 1.14
CA ASP A 24 12.51 -0.66 0.74
C ASP A 24 11.98 -1.73 1.70
N VAL A 25 10.79 -2.25 1.40
CA VAL A 25 10.13 -3.27 2.22
C VAL A 25 9.65 -4.40 1.34
N LYS A 26 9.76 -5.64 1.82
CA LYS A 26 9.28 -6.81 1.08
C LYS A 26 7.77 -6.88 1.00
N PHE A 27 7.10 -6.43 2.06
CA PHE A 27 5.66 -6.45 2.17
C PHE A 27 5.17 -5.25 2.95
N PHE A 28 4.05 -4.68 2.51
CA PHE A 28 3.38 -3.61 3.22
C PHE A 28 2.21 -4.17 4.02
N THR A 29 1.99 -3.61 5.21
CA THR A 29 0.83 -3.92 6.04
C THR A 29 0.10 -2.64 6.38
N TYR A 30 -1.22 -2.67 6.47
CA TYR A 30 -1.98 -1.50 6.89
C TYR A 30 -2.27 -1.57 8.39
N THR A 31 -2.22 -0.43 9.06
CA THR A 31 -2.65 -0.27 10.44
C THR A 31 -3.68 0.83 10.55
N LYS A 32 -4.66 0.68 11.46
CA LYS A 32 -5.64 1.75 11.75
C LYS A 32 -5.12 2.73 12.81
N ASP A 33 -3.99 2.37 13.41
CA ASP A 33 -3.27 3.14 14.41
C ASP A 33 -2.07 3.81 13.73
N SER A 34 -1.24 4.51 14.50
CA SER A 34 -0.01 5.09 13.95
C SER A 34 0.92 3.98 13.43
N PRO A 35 1.46 4.10 12.20
CA PRO A 35 2.45 3.15 11.70
C PRO A 35 3.68 3.17 12.58
N GLU A 36 4.06 1.99 13.07
CA GLU A 36 5.21 1.79 13.96
C GLU A 36 6.51 1.59 13.17
N ASP A 37 6.39 1.26 11.88
CA ASP A 37 7.49 0.94 10.99
C ASP A 37 7.23 1.45 9.57
N ASP A 38 8.30 1.61 8.78
CA ASP A 38 8.26 1.97 7.37
C ASP A 38 7.46 0.99 6.48
N SER A 39 7.30 -0.26 6.93
CA SER A 39 6.47 -1.29 6.29
C SER A 39 4.98 -1.15 6.59
N GLN A 40 4.61 -0.23 7.49
CA GLN A 40 3.23 0.02 7.87
C GLN A 40 2.67 1.28 7.22
N VAL A 41 1.47 1.15 6.66
CA VAL A 41 0.72 2.24 6.03
C VAL A 41 -0.55 2.55 6.83
N ASP A 42 -0.88 3.83 6.89
CA ASP A 42 -2.04 4.32 7.64
C ASP A 42 -3.31 3.96 6.88
N ALA A 43 -4.23 3.28 7.55
CA ALA A 43 -5.46 2.85 6.95
C ALA A 43 -6.44 4.01 6.85
N ILE A 44 -7.03 4.16 5.67
CA ILE A 44 -8.05 5.17 5.46
C ILE A 44 -9.23 4.85 6.37
N SER A 45 -9.52 5.78 7.27
CA SER A 45 -10.61 5.65 8.24
C SER A 45 -11.92 5.33 7.52
N SER A 46 -12.52 4.20 7.91
CA SER A 46 -13.75 3.62 7.35
C SER A 46 -13.69 3.18 5.87
N ALA A 47 -12.49 3.08 5.28
CA ALA A 47 -12.25 2.49 3.96
C ALA A 47 -11.27 1.30 4.03
N THR A 48 -11.37 0.48 5.09
CA THR A 48 -10.46 -0.65 5.34
C THR A 48 -10.41 -1.66 4.18
N ILE A 49 -11.53 -1.88 3.47
CA ILE A 49 -11.57 -2.75 2.27
C ILE A 49 -10.66 -2.19 1.17
N THR A 50 -10.78 -0.89 0.85
CA THR A 50 -9.98 -0.22 -0.19
C THR A 50 -8.51 -0.18 0.21
N THR A 51 -8.18 0.18 1.46
CA THR A 51 -6.80 0.17 1.96
C THR A 51 -6.18 -1.23 1.83
N ASN A 52 -6.90 -2.28 2.23
CA ASN A 52 -6.41 -3.64 2.12
C ASN A 52 -6.17 -4.03 0.66
N ALA A 53 -7.11 -3.73 -0.25
CA ALA A 53 -6.98 -4.01 -1.67
C ALA A 53 -5.78 -3.31 -2.31
N VAL A 54 -5.53 -2.04 -1.98
CA VAL A 54 -4.36 -1.30 -2.49
C VAL A 54 -3.07 -1.85 -1.92
N THR A 55 -3.02 -2.11 -0.61
CA THR A 55 -1.83 -2.65 0.06
C THR A 55 -1.44 -4.01 -0.52
N HIS A 56 -2.40 -4.94 -0.67
CA HIS A 56 -2.15 -6.22 -1.33
C HIS A 56 -1.77 -6.07 -2.81
N GLY A 57 -2.31 -5.07 -3.52
CA GLY A 57 -1.92 -4.78 -4.90
C GLY A 57 -0.46 -4.32 -5.02
N VAL A 58 -0.02 -3.46 -4.11
CA VAL A 58 1.38 -3.02 -4.03
C VAL A 58 2.29 -4.20 -3.67
N ASP A 59 1.91 -5.01 -2.69
CA ASP A 59 2.63 -6.21 -2.27
C ASP A 59 2.80 -7.21 -3.42
N ALA A 60 1.73 -7.50 -4.16
CA ALA A 60 1.79 -8.35 -5.35
C ALA A 60 2.71 -7.77 -6.42
N CYS A 61 2.70 -6.44 -6.62
CA CYS A 61 3.63 -5.77 -7.51
C CYS A 61 5.08 -5.84 -7.02
N LEU A 62 5.33 -5.72 -5.71
CA LEU A 62 6.67 -5.86 -5.13
C LEU A 62 7.20 -7.29 -5.31
N ILE A 63 6.39 -8.30 -5.01
CA ILE A 63 6.74 -9.71 -5.23
C ILE A 63 7.02 -9.96 -6.70
N LEU A 64 6.16 -9.43 -7.59
CA LEU A 64 6.36 -9.57 -9.02
C LEU A 64 7.61 -8.82 -9.50
N ALA A 65 7.88 -7.64 -8.96
CA ALA A 65 9.07 -6.84 -9.28
C ALA A 65 10.35 -7.47 -8.74
N ASP A 66 10.32 -8.11 -7.57
CA ASP A 66 11.41 -8.93 -7.02
C ASP A 66 11.64 -10.16 -7.90
N HIS A 67 10.56 -10.84 -8.31
CA HIS A 67 10.64 -12.03 -9.15
C HIS A 67 11.04 -11.72 -10.61
N LEU A 68 10.69 -10.55 -11.15
CA LEU A 68 11.10 -10.07 -12.47
C LEU A 68 12.46 -9.37 -12.45
N GLY A 69 12.76 -8.68 -11.35
CA GLY A 69 14.02 -7.97 -11.08
C GLY A 69 15.11 -8.87 -10.52
N GLY A 70 14.82 -10.15 -10.28
CA GLY A 70 15.72 -11.22 -9.86
C GLY A 70 16.82 -11.59 -10.87
N GLU A 71 17.23 -10.64 -11.72
CA GLU A 71 18.43 -10.68 -12.56
C GLU A 71 19.34 -9.48 -12.27
N SER A 72 19.53 -9.08 -11.01
CA SER A 72 20.67 -8.22 -10.63
C SER A 72 20.97 -8.26 -9.14
N HIS A 73 21.34 -9.44 -8.65
CA HIS A 73 22.25 -9.52 -7.52
C HIS A 73 23.50 -10.26 -8.02
N GLU A 74 24.51 -9.44 -8.35
CA GLU A 74 25.97 -9.68 -8.32
C GLU A 74 26.53 -11.11 -8.45
#